data_AF-A0A6A9T6Y6-F1
#
_entry.id   AF-A0A6A9T6Y6-F1
#
_cell.length_a   1.000
_cell.length_b   1.000
_cell.length_c   1.000
_cell.angle_alpha   90.00
_cell.angle_beta   90.00
_cell.angle_gamma   90.00
#
_symmetry.space_group_name_H-M   'P 1'
#
loop_
_entity.id
_entity.type
_entity.pdbx_description
1 polymer ?
#
loop_
_entity_poly.entity_id
_entity_poly.type
_entity_poly.pdbx_seq_one_letter_code
_entity_poly.pdbx_strand_id
1 'polypeptide(L)' 'MFRMDLARDEPYSASEDVAKPRLQLRHKPLEDLIDDGLVRWDREKNLVMKGSNFDRQHSLKS' A
#
# COMPACT_ATOMS: atom_id res chain seq x y z
N MET A 1 6.32 18.61 -15.74
CA MET A 1 6.68 17.81 -14.55
C MET A 1 5.60 18.07 -13.51
N PHE A 2 4.73 17.10 -13.27
CA PHE A 2 3.57 17.29 -12.38
C PHE A 2 4.05 17.46 -10.94
N ARG A 3 3.68 18.60 -10.33
CA ARG A 3 3.94 18.90 -8.92
C ARG A 3 3.00 18.07 -8.05
N MET A 4 3.60 17.50 -7.01
CA MET A 4 2.94 16.72 -5.98
C MET A 4 2.21 17.63 -4.99
N ASP A 5 0.89 17.74 -5.14
CA ASP A 5 -0.02 18.16 -4.06
C ASP A 5 -0.36 16.94 -3.17
N LEU A 6 0.68 16.36 -2.56
CA LEU A 6 0.65 15.07 -1.84
C LEU A 6 0.25 15.23 -0.35
N ALA A 7 -0.90 15.85 -0.07
CA ALA A 7 -1.28 16.09 1.33
C ALA A 7 -2.78 16.03 1.68
N ARG A 8 -3.69 15.51 0.84
CA ARG A 8 -5.12 15.51 1.22
C ARG A 8 -5.90 14.21 1.29
N ASP A 9 -5.45 13.11 0.71
CA ASP A 9 -6.17 11.85 0.83
C ASP A 9 -5.18 10.69 0.80
N GLU A 10 -4.36 10.55 1.85
CA GLU A 10 -3.72 9.25 2.03
C GLU A 10 -4.83 8.22 2.36
N PRO A 11 -4.96 7.16 1.56
CA PRO A 11 -6.01 6.18 1.78
C PRO A 11 -5.80 5.48 3.12
N TYR A 12 -6.93 5.29 3.82
CA TYR A 12 -6.96 4.62 5.11
C TYR A 12 -6.48 3.19 4.95
N SER A 13 -5.71 2.70 5.92
CA SER A 13 -5.33 1.28 5.93
C SER A 13 -6.42 0.48 6.64
N ALA A 14 -6.87 -0.61 6.05
CA ALA A 14 -7.91 -1.47 6.61
C ALA A 14 -7.48 -2.20 7.89
N SER A 15 -6.17 -2.37 8.10
CA SER A 15 -5.61 -2.98 9.31
C SER A 15 -4.19 -2.49 9.59
N GLU A 16 -3.73 -2.74 10.82
CA GLU A 16 -2.34 -2.47 11.24
C GLU A 16 -1.33 -3.27 10.40
N ASP A 17 -1.70 -4.50 10.00
CA ASP A 17 -0.90 -5.31 9.10
C ASP A 17 -0.64 -4.61 7.77
N VAL A 18 -1.58 -3.83 7.24
CA VAL A 18 -1.36 -3.05 6.00
C VAL A 18 -0.64 -1.73 6.29
N ALA A 19 -0.93 -1.09 7.43
CA ALA A 19 -0.37 0.19 7.82
C ALA A 19 1.14 0.15 8.06
N LYS A 20 1.65 -0.90 8.74
CA LYS A 20 3.09 -1.07 9.04
C LYS A 20 3.97 -1.14 7.78
N PRO A 21 3.70 -2.01 6.80
CA PRO A 21 4.43 -2.03 5.54
C PRO A 21 4.22 -0.78 4.70
N ARG A 22 3.03 -0.16 4.69
CA ARG A 22 2.82 1.17 4.08
C ARG A 22 3.77 2.22 4.67
N LEU A 23 4.00 2.17 5.98
CA LEU A 23 4.95 3.07 6.65
C LEU A 23 6.40 2.74 6.27
N GLN A 24 6.78 1.46 6.25
CA GLN A 24 8.14 1.02 5.87
C GLN A 24 8.45 1.29 4.38
N LEU A 25 7.44 1.16 3.53
CA LEU A 25 7.50 1.36 2.09
C LEU A 25 6.99 2.75 1.68
N ARG A 26 6.95 3.73 2.60
CA ARG A 26 6.53 5.11 2.29
C ARG A 26 7.36 5.77 1.16
N HIS A 27 8.57 5.28 0.96
CA HIS A 27 9.46 5.71 -0.14
C HIS A 27 9.01 5.17 -1.51
N LYS A 28 8.16 4.13 -1.54
CA LYS A 28 7.51 3.63 -2.75
C LYS A 28 6.09 4.23 -2.88
N PRO A 29 5.67 4.59 -4.10
CA PRO A 29 4.31 5.03 -4.34
C PRO A 29 3.31 3.88 -4.14
N LEU A 30 2.08 4.21 -3.75
CA LEU A 30 1.03 3.22 -3.53
C LEU A 30 0.72 2.40 -4.79
N GLU A 31 0.82 3.02 -5.96
CA GLU A 31 0.59 2.36 -7.26
C GLU A 31 1.55 1.19 -7.48
N ASP A 32 2.83 1.34 -7.15
CA ASP A 32 3.82 0.26 -7.23
C ASP A 32 3.49 -0.88 -6.26
N LEU A 33 2.98 -0.55 -5.06
CA LEU A 33 2.56 -1.57 -4.09
C LEU A 33 1.32 -2.36 -4.56
N ILE A 34 0.47 -1.72 -5.37
CA ILE A 34 -0.69 -2.38 -6.00
C ILE A 34 -0.21 -3.27 -7.15
N ASP A 35 0.71 -2.79 -7.98
CA ASP A 35 1.29 -3.53 -9.11
C ASP A 35 2.06 -4.78 -8.64
N ASP A 36 2.88 -4.65 -7.58
CA ASP A 36 3.54 -5.78 -6.91
C ASP A 36 2.53 -6.76 -6.27
N GLY A 37 1.24 -6.40 -6.20
CA GLY A 37 0.17 -7.18 -5.58
C GLY A 37 0.28 -7.26 -4.06
N LEU A 38 1.08 -6.38 -3.46
CA LEU A 38 1.27 -6.30 -2.00
C LEU A 38 0.02 -5.72 -1.36
N VAL A 39 -0.57 -4.68 -1.95
CA VAL A 39 -1.81 -4.08 -1.43
C VAL A 39 -2.87 -4.00 -2.50
N ARG A 40 -4.14 -3.86 -2.08
CA ARG A 40 -5.24 -3.48 -2.95
C ARG A 40 -5.79 -2.16 -2.47
N TRP A 41 -6.19 -1.29 -3.39
CA TRP A 41 -6.82 -0.02 -3.05
C TRP A 41 -8.25 0.01 -3.57
N ASP A 42 -9.19 0.09 -2.64
CA ASP A 42 -10.59 0.40 -2.91
C ASP A 42 -10.71 1.93 -3.03
N ARG A 43 -10.77 2.42 -4.26
CA ARG A 43 -10.88 3.85 -4.57
C ARG A 43 -12.24 4.43 -4.18
N GLU A 44 -13.29 3.61 -4.11
CA GLU A 44 -14.63 4.07 -3.72
C GLU A 44 -14.69 4.37 -2.21
N LYS A 45 -14.01 3.57 -1.40
CA LYS A 45 -13.93 3.74 0.07
C LYS A 45 -12.67 4.43 0.55
N ASN A 46 -11.78 4.79 -0.37
CA ASN A 46 -10.43 5.26 -0.08
C ASN A 46 -9.68 4.36 0.92
N LEU A 47 -9.80 3.03 0.75
CA LEU A 47 -9.35 2.02 1.72
C LEU A 47 -8.30 1.09 1.10
N VAL A 48 -7.11 1.02 1.70
CA VAL A 48 -6.05 0.10 1.35
C VAL A 48 -6.21 -1.20 2.14
N MET A 49 -6.29 -2.31 1.42
CA MET A 49 -6.44 -3.66 1.95
C MET A 49 -5.21 -4.51 1.59
N LYS A 50 -5.10 -5.66 2.25
CA LYS A 50 -4.06 -6.65 1.99
C LYS A 50 -4.20 -7.18 0.56
N GLY A 51 -3.12 -7.12 -0.21
CA GLY A 51 -3.04 -7.69 -1.55
C GLY A 51 -2.77 -9.19 -1.50
N SER A 52 -3.05 -9.88 -2.60
CA SER A 52 -2.92 -11.34 -2.69
C SER A 52 -1.48 -11.84 -2.54
N ASN A 53 -0.48 -11.00 -2.80
CA ASN A 53 0.94 -11.31 -2.63
C ASN A 53 1.55 -10.73 -1.35
N PHE A 54 0.75 -10.10 -0.48
CA PHE A 54 1.25 -9.47 0.73
C PHE A 54 2.08 -10.43 1.60
N ASP A 55 1.58 -11.65 1.84
CA ASP A 55 2.27 -12.65 2.67
C ASP A 55 3.47 -13.29 1.96
N ARG A 56 3.51 -13.21 0.63
CA ARG A 56 4.59 -13.80 -0.17
C ARG A 56 5.92 -13.09 0.08
N GLN A 57 5.88 -11.79 0.39
CA GLN A 57 7.07 -11.01 0.76
C GLN A 57 7.62 -11.40 2.14
N HIS A 58 6.77 -11.92 3.04
CA HIS A 58 7.18 -12.47 4.34
C HIS A 58 7.70 -13.91 4.28
N SER A 59 7.47 -14.62 3.17
CA SER A 59 7.83 -16.04 3.02
C SER A 59 9.19 -16.28 2.33
N LEU A 60 9.86 -15.22 1.84
CA LEU A 60 11.20 -15.29 1.22
C LEU A 60 12.36 -15.25 2.23
N LYS A 61 12.17 -15.82 3.42
CA LYS A 61 13.25 -16.22 4.32
C LYS A 61 12.97 -17.66 4.77
N SER A 62 13.38 -18.63 3.96
CA SER A 62 13.63 -20.00 4.40
C SER A 62 15.01 -20.44 3.97
#